data_AF-X1DE37-F1
#
_entry.id   AF-X1DE37-F1
#
_cell.length_a   1.000
_cell.length_b   1.000
_cell.length_c   1.000
_cell.angle_alpha   90.00
_cell.angle_beta   90.00
_cell.angle_gamma   90.00
#
_symmetry.space_group_name_H-M   'P 1'
#
loop_
_entity.id
_entity.type
_entity.pdbx_description
1 polymer ?
#
loop_
_entity_poly.entity_id
_entity_poly.type
_entity_poly.pdbx_seq_one_letter_code
_entity_poly.pdbx_strand_id
1 'polypeptide(L)'
;MEFFKTRKDLITDLKDDLPELVDKFNHFILFPMKSKKNTVVGLTFNRDTENLPKEVVVKIFRTSNANNEYNTLKRLKKQNLFIPKVLFYKKPYLILEKINGVNLCDFINDILFNISDLESLYSETKKEISMSIEKLADWFNQLHTNNTIENETHSETIVLKNSISII
;
A
#
# COMPACT_ATOMS: atom_id res chain seq x y z
N MET A 1 -0.06 20.53 13.01
CA MET A 1 0.62 21.45 12.05
C MET A 1 1.01 20.77 10.74
N GLU A 2 1.44 19.50 10.73
CA GLU A 2 1.90 18.82 9.50
C GLU A 2 0.77 18.52 8.47
N PHE A 3 -0.45 18.21 8.91
CA PHE A 3 -1.58 17.86 8.02
C PHE A 3 -2.15 19.03 7.20
N PHE A 4 -2.19 20.23 7.78
CA PHE A 4 -2.61 21.42 7.04
C PHE A 4 -1.65 21.73 5.90
N LYS A 5 -0.35 21.52 6.13
CA LYS A 5 0.68 21.63 5.10
C LYS A 5 0.47 20.58 4.02
N THR A 6 0.35 19.30 4.40
CA THR A 6 0.08 18.20 3.44
C THR A 6 -1.15 18.47 2.58
N ARG A 7 -2.25 18.95 3.18
CA ARG A 7 -3.47 19.32 2.44
C ARG A 7 -3.20 20.43 1.42
N LYS A 8 -2.51 21.50 1.85
CA LYS A 8 -2.19 22.64 0.99
C LYS A 8 -1.28 22.22 -0.16
N ASP A 9 -0.26 21.42 0.11
CA ASP A 9 0.70 20.94 -0.89
C ASP A 9 -0.02 20.05 -1.92
N LEU A 10 -0.85 19.10 -1.48
CA LEU A 10 -1.68 18.27 -2.37
C LEU A 10 -2.57 19.10 -3.29
N ILE A 11 -3.31 20.06 -2.74
CA ILE A 11 -4.17 20.94 -3.53
C ILE A 11 -3.35 21.76 -4.52
N THR A 12 -2.24 22.36 -4.07
CA THR A 12 -1.43 23.25 -4.90
C THR A 12 -0.82 22.51 -6.08
N ASP A 13 -0.31 21.30 -5.85
CA ASP A 13 0.46 20.55 -6.84
C ASP A 13 -0.41 19.70 -7.78
N LEU A 14 -1.61 19.31 -7.33
CA LEU A 14 -2.46 18.33 -8.04
C LEU A 14 -3.80 18.88 -8.53
N LYS A 15 -4.24 20.09 -8.16
CA LYS A 15 -5.57 20.63 -8.55
C LYS A 15 -5.85 20.63 -10.06
N ASP A 16 -4.82 20.78 -10.89
CA ASP A 16 -4.97 20.86 -12.35
C ASP A 16 -5.20 19.47 -12.95
N ASP A 17 -4.65 18.43 -12.31
CA ASP A 17 -4.82 17.02 -12.73
C ASP A 17 -6.03 16.36 -12.02
N LEU A 18 -6.36 16.81 -10.81
CA LEU A 18 -7.39 16.28 -9.91
C LEU A 18 -8.27 17.42 -9.39
N PRO A 19 -9.20 17.94 -10.22
CA PRO A 19 -10.03 19.10 -9.86
C PRO A 19 -10.95 18.84 -8.66
N GLU A 20 -11.28 17.58 -8.38
CA GLU A 20 -12.08 17.17 -7.21
C GLU A 20 -11.41 17.52 -5.86
N LEU A 21 -10.10 17.81 -5.83
CA LEU A 21 -9.42 18.30 -4.63
C LEU A 21 -9.80 19.75 -4.26
N VAL A 22 -10.38 20.51 -5.19
CA VAL A 22 -10.79 21.92 -4.97
C VAL A 22 -12.29 22.13 -5.17
N ASP A 23 -13.07 21.06 -5.27
CA ASP A 23 -14.51 21.15 -5.43
C ASP A 23 -15.16 21.82 -4.19
N LYS A 24 -15.95 22.86 -4.45
CA LYS A 24 -16.69 23.61 -3.42
C LYS A 24 -17.76 22.77 -2.74
N PHE A 25 -18.26 21.73 -3.40
CA PHE A 25 -19.36 20.88 -2.92
C PHE A 25 -18.90 19.48 -2.49
N ASN A 26 -17.69 19.07 -2.88
CA ASN A 26 -17.08 17.81 -2.48
C ASN A 26 -15.81 18.07 -1.65
N HIS A 27 -15.94 17.97 -0.33
CA HIS A 27 -14.83 18.18 0.57
C HIS A 27 -14.19 16.86 0.93
N PHE A 28 -12.86 16.86 1.05
CA PHE A 28 -12.12 15.72 1.57
C PHE A 28 -11.55 15.95 2.97
N ILE A 29 -11.40 14.85 3.69
CA ILE A 29 -10.66 14.76 4.95
C ILE A 29 -9.39 13.94 4.74
N LEU A 30 -8.34 14.27 5.50
CA LEU A 30 -7.10 13.51 5.52
C LEU A 30 -6.91 12.90 6.90
N PHE A 31 -6.45 11.65 6.95
CA PHE A 31 -6.05 10.99 8.18
C PHE A 31 -4.67 10.35 8.03
N PRO A 32 -3.83 10.39 9.08
CA PRO A 32 -2.51 9.76 9.05
C PRO A 32 -2.61 8.25 8.98
N MET A 33 -1.67 7.67 8.24
CA MET A 33 -1.39 6.24 8.26
C MET A 33 0.05 6.01 8.72
N LYS A 34 0.31 4.87 9.37
CA LYS A 34 1.64 4.52 9.85
C LYS A 34 2.61 4.41 8.67
N SER A 35 3.72 5.15 8.72
CA SER A 35 4.81 5.05 7.74
C SER A 35 6.13 5.51 8.34
N LYS A 36 7.23 4.88 7.95
CA LYS A 36 8.57 5.17 8.50
C LYS A 36 9.32 6.26 7.73
N LYS A 37 9.29 6.21 6.39
CA LYS A 37 10.17 7.04 5.52
C LYS A 37 9.40 8.05 4.67
N ASN A 38 8.13 7.79 4.40
CA ASN A 38 7.29 8.61 3.53
C ASN A 38 6.09 9.13 4.33
N THR A 39 5.44 10.17 3.82
CA THR A 39 4.14 10.57 4.37
C THR A 39 3.08 9.73 3.67
N VAL A 40 2.27 9.00 4.43
CA VAL A 40 1.13 8.25 3.91
C VAL A 40 -0.11 8.75 4.63
N VAL A 41 -1.10 9.16 3.86
CA VAL A 41 -2.38 9.64 4.37
C VAL A 41 -3.51 8.93 3.66
N GLY A 42 -4.57 8.62 4.37
CA GLY A 42 -5.84 8.30 3.74
C GLY A 42 -6.59 9.58 3.42
N LEU A 43 -7.27 9.59 2.28
CA LEU A 43 -8.10 10.67 1.81
C LEU A 43 -9.51 10.12 1.59
N THR A 44 -10.49 10.73 2.26
CA THR A 44 -11.91 10.37 2.10
C THR A 44 -12.70 11.59 1.65
N PHE A 45 -13.37 11.47 0.51
CA PHE A 45 -14.34 12.45 0.02
C PHE A 45 -15.68 12.28 0.72
N ASN A 46 -16.40 13.39 0.94
CA ASN A 46 -17.73 13.34 1.53
C ASN A 46 -18.80 12.85 0.54
N ARG A 47 -18.51 12.91 -0.78
CA ARG A 47 -19.36 12.45 -1.87
C ARG A 47 -18.54 11.70 -2.92
N ASP A 48 -19.22 10.98 -3.79
CA ASP A 48 -18.57 10.34 -4.94
C ASP A 48 -17.94 11.40 -5.85
N THR A 49 -16.79 11.07 -6.43
CA THR A 49 -16.08 11.92 -7.39
C THR A 49 -16.11 11.27 -8.77
N GLU A 50 -15.77 12.04 -9.80
CA GLU A 50 -15.77 11.55 -11.18
C GLU A 50 -14.56 10.63 -11.44
N ASN A 51 -13.38 10.96 -10.91
CA ASN A 51 -12.13 10.29 -11.28
C ASN A 51 -11.53 9.44 -10.17
N LEU A 52 -11.86 9.72 -8.90
CA LEU A 52 -11.36 8.99 -7.76
C LEU A 52 -12.47 8.26 -6.99
N PRO A 53 -12.18 7.06 -6.44
CA PRO A 53 -13.04 6.47 -5.43
C PRO A 53 -13.21 7.39 -4.22
N LYS A 54 -14.31 7.20 -3.49
CA LYS A 54 -14.59 7.94 -2.25
C LYS A 54 -13.45 7.86 -1.24
N GLU A 55 -12.76 6.73 -1.17
CA GLU A 55 -11.62 6.54 -0.28
C GLU A 55 -10.37 6.11 -1.06
N VAL A 56 -9.28 6.83 -0.86
CA VAL A 56 -7.98 6.55 -1.49
C VAL A 56 -6.85 6.67 -0.47
N VAL A 57 -5.70 6.09 -0.80
CA VAL A 57 -4.46 6.27 -0.05
C VAL A 57 -3.51 7.12 -0.87
N VAL A 58 -2.99 8.18 -0.26
CA VAL A 58 -2.01 9.07 -0.88
C VAL A 58 -0.66 8.87 -0.20
N LYS A 59 0.33 8.46 -0.99
CA LYS A 59 1.72 8.33 -0.57
C LYS A 59 2.54 9.46 -1.17
N ILE A 60 3.21 10.21 -0.30
CA ILE A 60 4.08 11.34 -0.64
C ILE A 60 5.51 10.93 -0.35
N PHE A 61 6.29 10.77 -1.41
CA PHE A 61 7.65 10.29 -1.32
C PHE A 61 8.60 11.38 -0.81
N ARG A 62 9.35 11.05 0.24
CA ARG A 62 10.48 11.86 0.74
C ARG A 62 11.83 11.30 0.27
N THR A 63 11.80 10.27 -0.57
CA THR A 63 12.97 9.56 -1.10
C THR A 63 12.95 9.54 -2.62
N SER A 64 14.06 9.16 -3.25
CA SER A 64 14.17 9.01 -4.71
C SER A 64 13.39 7.81 -5.28
N ASN A 65 12.76 6.99 -4.44
CA ASN A 65 12.17 5.70 -4.83
C ASN A 65 10.80 5.80 -5.52
N ALA A 66 10.23 7.00 -5.69
CA ALA A 66 8.88 7.20 -6.24
C ALA A 66 8.68 6.50 -7.59
N ASN A 67 9.57 6.74 -8.55
CA ASN A 67 9.49 6.16 -9.89
C ASN A 67 9.66 4.64 -9.85
N ASN A 68 10.57 4.14 -9.02
CA ASN A 68 10.83 2.71 -8.90
C ASN A 68 9.58 1.99 -8.36
N GLU A 69 8.99 2.50 -7.28
CA GLU A 69 7.79 1.89 -6.69
C GLU A 69 6.58 1.93 -7.64
N TYR A 70 6.36 3.05 -8.34
CA TYR A 70 5.32 3.14 -9.36
C TYR A 70 5.51 2.10 -10.48
N ASN A 71 6.74 1.96 -11.01
CA ASN A 71 7.06 0.99 -12.05
C ASN A 71 6.90 -0.45 -11.55
N THR A 72 7.29 -0.75 -10.31
CA THR A 72 7.07 -2.05 -9.67
C THR A 72 5.58 -2.37 -9.59
N LEU A 73 4.74 -1.46 -9.11
CA LEU A 73 3.29 -1.68 -9.04
C LEU A 73 2.68 -1.91 -10.44
N LYS A 74 3.14 -1.17 -11.45
CA LYS A 74 2.70 -1.35 -12.84
C LYS A 74 3.06 -2.73 -13.37
N ARG A 75 4.24 -3.26 -13.05
CA ARG A 75 4.68 -4.62 -13.42
C ARG A 75 3.87 -5.68 -12.69
N LEU A 76 3.75 -5.58 -11.37
CA LEU A 76 2.98 -6.51 -10.55
C LEU A 76 1.51 -6.58 -10.98
N LYS A 77 0.91 -5.47 -11.41
CA LYS A 77 -0.47 -5.45 -11.94
C LYS A 77 -0.63 -6.33 -13.19
N LYS A 78 0.38 -6.39 -14.06
CA LYS A 78 0.35 -7.23 -15.28
C LYS A 78 0.41 -8.72 -14.95
N GLN A 79 1.02 -9.06 -13.81
CA GLN A 79 1.13 -10.43 -13.32
C GLN A 79 -0.16 -10.92 -12.62
N ASN A 80 -1.26 -10.17 -12.70
CA ASN A 80 -2.55 -10.48 -12.07
C ASN A 80 -2.45 -10.75 -10.55
N LEU A 81 -1.46 -10.15 -9.88
CA LEU A 81 -1.29 -10.26 -8.44
C LEU A 81 -2.28 -9.34 -7.73
N PHE A 82 -2.74 -9.78 -6.55
CA PHE A 82 -3.58 -8.96 -5.70
C PHE A 82 -2.74 -7.83 -5.07
N ILE A 83 -2.83 -6.64 -5.65
CA ILE A 83 -2.14 -5.41 -5.23
C ILE A 83 -3.09 -4.21 -5.31
N PRO A 84 -2.84 -3.11 -4.58
CA PRO A 84 -3.60 -1.88 -4.74
C PRO A 84 -3.47 -1.32 -6.16
N LYS A 85 -4.59 -0.94 -6.77
CA LYS A 85 -4.55 -0.26 -8.08
C LYS A 85 -3.93 1.11 -7.93
N VAL A 86 -3.01 1.45 -8.84
CA VAL A 86 -2.57 2.84 -9.01
C VAL A 86 -3.67 3.62 -9.71
N LEU A 87 -4.19 4.63 -9.02
CA LEU A 87 -5.22 5.54 -9.51
C LEU A 87 -4.58 6.76 -10.18
N PHE A 88 -3.50 7.28 -9.61
CA PHE A 88 -2.79 8.43 -10.13
C PHE A 88 -1.32 8.44 -9.68
N TYR A 89 -0.44 8.94 -10.54
CA TYR A 89 0.98 9.12 -10.22
C TYR A 89 1.53 10.40 -10.83
N LYS A 90 2.06 11.29 -9.97
CA LYS A 90 2.81 12.49 -10.34
C LYS A 90 3.80 12.77 -9.23
N LYS A 91 5.09 12.57 -9.47
CA LYS A 91 6.14 12.72 -8.43
C LYS A 91 6.01 14.07 -7.70
N PRO A 92 6.00 14.10 -6.35
CA PRO A 92 6.27 13.00 -5.41
C PRO A 92 5.02 12.23 -4.93
N TYR A 93 3.88 12.36 -5.60
CA TYR A 93 2.59 11.79 -5.21
C TYR A 93 2.27 10.48 -5.94
N LEU A 94 1.82 9.49 -5.18
CA LEU A 94 1.23 8.25 -5.67
C LEU A 94 -0.11 8.03 -4.96
N ILE A 95 -1.19 7.95 -5.73
CA ILE A 95 -2.54 7.70 -5.24
C ILE A 95 -2.94 6.27 -5.59
N LEU A 96 -3.34 5.53 -4.56
CA LEU A 96 -3.69 4.12 -4.62
C LEU A 96 -5.13 3.92 -4.16
N GLU A 97 -5.77 2.89 -4.72
CA GLU A 97 -6.99 2.33 -4.16
C GLU A 97 -6.76 1.91 -2.71
N LYS A 98 -7.70 2.28 -1.82
CA LYS A 98 -7.66 1.83 -0.43
C LYS A 98 -8.12 0.37 -0.36
N ILE A 99 -7.24 -0.51 0.10
CA ILE A 99 -7.61 -1.89 0.43
C ILE A 99 -8.06 -1.93 1.90
N ASN A 100 -9.27 -2.43 2.12
CA ASN A 100 -9.77 -2.69 3.47
C ASN A 100 -9.12 -3.95 4.03
N GLY A 101 -8.51 -3.83 5.21
CA GLY A 101 -7.86 -4.94 5.88
C GLY A 101 -6.94 -4.45 6.99
N VAL A 102 -6.34 -5.41 7.69
CA VAL A 102 -5.34 -5.15 8.74
C VAL A 102 -3.97 -5.53 8.19
N ASN A 103 -2.96 -4.73 8.49
CA ASN A 103 -1.58 -5.09 8.16
C ASN A 103 -1.17 -6.31 9.01
N LEU A 104 -0.70 -7.38 8.36
CA LEU A 104 -0.36 -8.63 9.05
C LEU A 104 0.72 -8.44 10.12
N CYS A 105 1.74 -7.61 9.87
CA CYS A 105 2.79 -7.35 10.85
C CYS A 105 2.22 -6.60 12.06
N ASP A 106 1.37 -5.60 11.85
CA ASP A 106 0.70 -4.90 12.95
C ASP A 106 -0.18 -5.86 13.75
N PHE A 107 -0.99 -6.68 13.07
CA PHE A 107 -1.82 -7.71 13.72
C PHE A 107 -1.00 -8.68 14.59
N ILE A 108 0.08 -9.25 14.03
CA ILE A 108 0.95 -10.16 14.76
C ILE A 108 1.63 -9.44 15.93
N ASN A 109 2.16 -8.24 15.72
CA ASN A 109 2.84 -7.49 16.77
C ASN A 109 1.88 -7.12 17.91
N ASP A 110 0.66 -6.70 17.59
CA ASP A 110 -0.35 -6.32 18.58
C ASP A 110 -0.79 -7.53 19.41
N ILE A 111 -0.92 -8.72 18.80
CA ILE A 111 -1.24 -9.98 19.50
C ILE A 111 -0.07 -10.43 20.38
N LEU A 112 1.15 -10.38 19.87
CA LEU A 112 2.32 -10.95 20.56
C LEU A 112 2.92 -10.00 21.62
N PHE A 113 2.50 -8.74 21.66
CA PHE A 113 3.12 -7.70 22.50
C PHE A 113 3.29 -8.08 23.98
N ASN A 114 2.35 -8.85 24.55
CA ASN A 114 2.36 -9.28 25.96
C ASN A 114 2.31 -10.80 26.13
N ILE A 115 2.62 -11.56 25.08
CA ILE A 115 2.56 -13.02 25.09
C ILE A 115 3.96 -13.56 25.33
N SER A 116 4.16 -14.24 26.47
CA SER A 116 5.44 -14.84 26.83
C SER A 116 5.67 -16.20 26.16
N ASP A 117 4.59 -16.90 25.78
CA ASP A 117 4.63 -18.22 25.15
C ASP A 117 3.53 -18.32 24.09
N LEU A 118 3.90 -18.75 22.88
CA LEU A 118 2.96 -18.97 21.77
C LEU A 118 1.87 -19.98 22.14
N GLU A 119 2.15 -20.92 23.04
CA GLU A 119 1.14 -21.90 23.45
C GLU A 119 -0.03 -21.27 24.22
N SER A 120 0.20 -20.13 24.87
CA SER A 120 -0.82 -19.38 25.60
C SER A 120 -1.80 -18.61 24.72
N LEU A 121 -1.57 -18.54 23.40
CA LEU A 121 -2.49 -17.93 22.46
C LEU A 121 -3.79 -18.74 22.36
N TYR A 122 -4.92 -18.02 22.28
CA TYR A 122 -6.21 -18.63 21.98
C TYR A 122 -6.14 -19.39 20.64
N SER A 123 -6.81 -20.54 20.60
CA SER A 123 -6.81 -21.43 19.42
C SER A 123 -7.29 -20.74 18.15
N GLU A 124 -8.28 -19.83 18.27
CA GLU A 124 -8.78 -19.03 17.15
C GLU A 124 -7.70 -18.07 16.61
N THR A 125 -6.99 -17.37 17.49
CA THR A 125 -5.88 -16.48 17.10
C THR A 125 -4.75 -17.26 16.42
N LYS A 126 -4.39 -18.45 16.94
CA LYS A 126 -3.42 -19.34 16.28
C LYS A 126 -3.87 -19.68 14.86
N LYS A 127 -5.15 -20.02 14.68
CA LYS A 127 -5.73 -20.33 13.37
C LYS A 127 -5.68 -19.14 12.41
N GLU A 128 -6.03 -17.94 12.87
CA GLU A 128 -5.97 -16.72 12.05
C GLU A 128 -4.54 -16.39 11.61
N ILE A 129 -3.56 -16.55 12.51
CA ILE A 129 -2.14 -16.37 12.19
C ILE A 129 -1.72 -17.39 11.12
N SER A 130 -2.00 -18.67 11.32
CA SER A 130 -1.65 -19.73 10.36
C SER A 130 -2.26 -19.47 8.98
N MET A 131 -3.56 -19.14 8.91
CA MET A 131 -4.24 -18.81 7.66
C MET A 131 -3.63 -17.58 6.96
N SER A 132 -3.16 -16.60 7.74
CA SER A 132 -2.53 -15.40 7.18
C SER A 132 -1.14 -15.69 6.62
N ILE A 133 -0.37 -16.56 7.29
CA ILE A 133 0.94 -17.03 6.81
C ILE A 133 0.77 -17.87 5.54
N GLU A 134 -0.21 -18.77 5.50
CA GLU A 134 -0.53 -19.57 4.30
C GLU A 134 -0.86 -18.68 3.11
N LYS A 135 -1.77 -17.70 3.28
CA LYS A 135 -2.11 -16.74 2.21
C LYS A 135 -0.91 -15.93 1.73
N LEU A 136 -0.01 -15.56 2.64
CA LEU A 136 1.23 -14.86 2.29
C LEU A 136 2.17 -15.76 1.47
N ALA A 137 2.31 -17.03 1.88
CA ALA A 137 3.09 -18.02 1.15
C ALA A 137 2.54 -18.26 -0.26
N ASP A 138 1.21 -18.38 -0.39
CA ASP A 138 0.54 -18.50 -1.69
C ASP A 138 0.79 -17.28 -2.58
N TRP A 139 0.70 -16.08 -2.01
CA TRP A 139 0.98 -14.84 -2.75
C TRP A 139 2.43 -14.79 -3.23
N PHE A 140 3.39 -15.20 -2.38
CA PHE A 140 4.80 -15.32 -2.79
C PHE A 140 5.01 -16.36 -3.88
N ASN A 141 4.36 -17.52 -3.77
CA ASN A 141 4.44 -18.56 -4.78
C ASN A 141 3.95 -18.02 -6.14
N GLN A 142 2.80 -17.34 -6.17
CA GLN A 142 2.29 -16.70 -7.39
C GLN A 142 3.29 -15.70 -7.99
N LEU A 143 3.86 -14.82 -7.15
CA LEU A 143 4.88 -13.87 -7.59
C LEU A 143 6.09 -14.61 -8.21
N HIS A 144 6.60 -15.64 -7.54
CA HIS A 144 7.77 -16.40 -8.01
C HIS A 144 7.49 -17.19 -9.29
N THR A 145 6.35 -17.86 -9.38
CA THR A 145 5.92 -18.59 -10.58
C THR A 145 5.80 -17.64 -11.77
N ASN A 146 5.14 -16.50 -11.61
CA ASN A 146 4.96 -15.54 -12.70
C ASN A 146 6.28 -14.95 -13.18
N ASN A 147 7.21 -14.65 -12.28
CA ASN A 147 8.56 -14.21 -12.64
C ASN A 147 9.39 -15.30 -13.34
N THR A 148 9.19 -16.58 -12.99
CA THR A 148 9.87 -17.71 -13.65
C THR A 148 9.35 -17.90 -15.07
N ILE A 149 8.03 -17.81 -15.27
CA ILE A 149 7.40 -17.93 -16.60
C ILE A 149 7.77 -16.74 -17.50
N GLU A 150 7.85 -15.51 -16.98
CA GLU A 150 8.29 -14.34 -17.74
C GLU A 150 9.74 -14.48 -18.27
N ASN A 151 10.62 -15.23 -17.57
CA ASN A 151 12.00 -15.44 -18.02
C ASN A 151 12.11 -16.21 -19.35
N GLU A 152 11.09 -16.98 -19.75
CA GLU A 152 11.07 -17.65 -21.06
C GLU A 152 10.70 -16.70 -22.20
N THR A 153 10.16 -15.50 -21.90
CA THR A 153 9.58 -14.61 -22.91
C THR A 153 9.95 -13.12 -22.88
N HIS A 154 10.71 -12.57 -21.92
CA HIS A 154 11.60 -11.37 -22.02
C HIS A 154 12.07 -10.91 -20.62
N SER A 155 13.18 -10.17 -20.58
CA SER A 155 14.08 -9.89 -19.45
C SER A 155 13.61 -8.83 -18.42
N GLU A 156 12.52 -9.09 -17.69
CA GLU A 156 12.11 -8.25 -16.55
C GLU A 156 11.70 -9.07 -15.31
N THR A 157 12.64 -9.76 -14.67
CA THR A 157 12.38 -10.50 -13.42
C THR A 157 12.31 -9.56 -12.20
N ILE A 158 11.32 -9.71 -11.32
CA ILE A 158 11.35 -9.16 -9.96
C ILE A 158 11.69 -10.30 -8.99
N VAL A 159 12.98 -10.52 -8.75
CA VAL A 159 13.41 -11.55 -7.78
C VAL A 159 13.49 -10.95 -6.39
N LEU A 160 12.83 -11.56 -5.41
CA LEU A 160 13.16 -11.36 -4.00
C LEU A 160 14.56 -11.94 -3.76
N LYS A 161 15.59 -11.09 -3.66
CA LYS A 161 16.90 -11.55 -3.18
C LYS A 161 16.77 -11.90 -1.71
N ASN A 162 16.97 -13.18 -1.38
CA ASN A 162 17.21 -13.64 -0.02
C ASN A 162 18.41 -12.88 0.56
N SER A 163 18.15 -11.91 1.42
CA SER A 163 19.11 -11.43 2.41
C SER A 163 18.50 -11.69 3.78
N ILE A 164 18.34 -12.98 4.10
CA ILE A 164 18.15 -13.41 5.47
C ILE A 164 19.53 -13.30 6.11
N SER A 165 19.85 -12.11 6.60
CA SER A 165 20.84 -11.93 7.67
C SER A 165 20.05 -11.92 8.96
N ILE A 166 19.90 -13.10 9.56
CA ILE A 166 19.61 -13.19 10.99
C ILE A 166 20.89 -12.71 11.67
N ILE A 167 20.84 -11.54 12.30
CA ILE A 167 21.74 -11.18 13.39
C ILE A 167 20.96 -11.48 14.67
#